data_AF-A0A2V7XI68-F1
#
_entry.id   AF-A0A2V7XI68-F1
#
_cell.length_a   1.000
_cell.length_b   1.000
_cell.length_c   1.000
_cell.angle_alpha   90.00
_cell.angle_beta   90.00
_cell.angle_gamma   90.00
#
_symmetry.space_group_name_H-M   'P 1'
#
loop_
_entity.id
_entity.type
_entity.pdbx_description
1 polymer ?
#
loop_
_entity_poly.entity_id
_entity_poly.type
_entity_poly.pdbx_seq_one_letter_code
_entity_poly.pdbx_strand_id
1 'polypeptide(L)'
;MHTLQMVNSFRLPWGTLMSYIPVIATIVTTFFSIVLARATLRQVEATDKGLALAREEFEREWNPDLHIKLERVSSEEARVIVTNLAKTSVLLQLLQLRKLSHAMPFERFRLNDPLVGGMTWSQETGKRILACTGYEFEGPLAASVTFYAAGRMYRTDWFRAQIVVREGRIVSLEPSTMPSRRVRQIERKGPERRREFVQDVAGSGEIGEIEETAENKEEKASAAGA
;
A
#
# COMPACT_ATOMS: atom_id res chain seq x y z
N MET A 1 -3.31 -12.39 89.21
CA MET A 1 -3.46 -13.55 88.29
C MET A 1 -4.51 -13.24 87.20
N HIS A 2 -4.30 -12.21 86.36
CA HIS A 2 -5.27 -11.84 85.31
C HIS A 2 -4.65 -11.70 83.90
N THR A 3 -3.32 -11.76 83.78
CA THR A 3 -2.60 -11.61 82.50
C THR A 3 -2.43 -12.93 81.73
N LEU A 4 -2.51 -14.08 82.41
CA LEU A 4 -2.35 -15.42 81.80
C LEU A 4 -3.61 -15.91 81.06
N GLN A 5 -4.78 -15.32 81.31
CA GLN A 5 -6.02 -15.70 80.60
C GLN A 5 -6.17 -14.98 79.24
N MET A 6 -5.57 -13.81 79.06
CA MET A 6 -5.71 -13.04 77.80
C MET A 6 -4.86 -13.63 76.66
N VAL A 7 -3.76 -14.31 76.97
CA VAL A 7 -2.86 -14.95 75.99
C VAL A 7 -3.44 -16.28 75.45
N ASN A 8 -4.32 -16.95 76.20
CA ASN A 8 -4.94 -18.21 75.78
C ASN A 8 -6.23 -18.05 74.97
N SER A 9 -6.79 -16.83 74.87
CA SER A 9 -7.99 -16.56 74.05
C SER A 9 -7.71 -16.46 72.55
N PHE A 10 -6.44 -16.50 72.12
CA PHE A 10 -6.03 -16.47 70.71
C PHE A 10 -5.56 -17.83 70.15
N ARG A 11 -5.89 -18.96 70.82
CA ARG A 11 -5.69 -20.28 70.21
C ARG A 11 -6.82 -20.57 69.22
N LEU A 12 -6.71 -19.98 68.03
CA LEU A 12 -7.51 -20.39 66.88
C LEU A 12 -7.34 -21.92 66.67
N PRO A 13 -8.43 -22.69 66.53
CA PRO A 13 -8.32 -24.12 66.26
C PRO A 13 -7.53 -24.35 64.97
N TRP A 14 -6.59 -25.30 64.99
CA TRP A 14 -5.72 -25.60 63.83
C TRP A 14 -6.51 -25.89 62.54
N GLY A 15 -7.68 -26.52 62.66
CA GLY A 15 -8.59 -26.76 61.53
C GLY A 15 -9.17 -25.47 60.94
N THR A 16 -9.46 -24.47 61.77
CA THR A 16 -9.93 -23.14 61.31
C THR A 16 -8.81 -22.41 60.57
N LEU A 17 -7.56 -22.49 61.04
CA LEU A 17 -6.40 -21.92 60.37
C LEU A 17 -6.18 -22.54 58.98
N MET A 18 -6.28 -23.87 58.88
CA MET A 18 -6.17 -24.59 57.61
C MET A 18 -7.29 -24.23 56.62
N SER A 19 -8.50 -23.94 57.11
CA SER A 19 -9.64 -23.52 56.27
C SER A 19 -9.48 -22.12 55.65
N TYR A 20 -8.64 -21.26 56.23
CA TYR A 20 -8.34 -19.93 55.69
C TYR A 20 -7.27 -19.95 54.59
N ILE A 21 -6.47 -21.00 54.47
CA ILE A 21 -5.39 -21.10 53.48
C ILE A 21 -5.94 -20.93 52.04
N PRO A 22 -7.03 -21.62 51.63
CA PRO A 22 -7.61 -21.42 50.30
C PRO A 22 -8.11 -19.99 50.07
N VAL A 23 -8.67 -19.34 51.10
CA VAL A 23 -9.18 -17.96 51.02
C VAL A 23 -8.04 -16.96 50.85
N ILE A 24 -6.94 -17.14 51.57
CA ILE A 24 -5.74 -16.30 51.41
C ILE A 24 -5.12 -16.54 50.03
N ALA A 25 -5.05 -17.79 49.57
CA ALA A 25 -4.53 -18.14 48.26
C ALA A 25 -5.35 -17.51 47.13
N THR A 26 -6.69 -17.50 47.22
CA THR A 26 -7.54 -16.83 46.22
C THR A 26 -7.33 -15.32 46.23
N ILE A 27 -7.26 -14.68 47.41
CA ILE A 27 -6.99 -13.24 47.52
C ILE A 27 -5.64 -12.88 46.88
N VAL A 28 -4.58 -13.63 47.20
CA VAL A 28 -3.23 -13.41 46.64
C VAL A 28 -3.23 -13.64 45.13
N THR A 29 -3.91 -14.68 44.65
CA THR A 29 -4.04 -14.96 43.21
C THR A 29 -4.79 -13.85 42.50
N THR A 30 -5.89 -13.36 43.06
CA THR A 30 -6.64 -12.23 42.49
C THR A 30 -5.79 -10.97 42.46
N PHE A 31 -5.02 -10.69 43.52
CA PHE A 31 -4.11 -9.56 43.56
C PHE A 31 -3.03 -9.64 42.46
N PHE A 32 -2.35 -10.79 42.33
CA PHE A 32 -1.37 -11.00 41.27
C PHE A 32 -1.98 -10.89 39.87
N SER A 33 -3.19 -11.41 39.64
CA SER A 33 -3.90 -11.27 38.37
C SER A 33 -4.19 -9.81 38.02
N ILE A 34 -4.57 -8.98 39.01
CA ILE A 34 -4.79 -7.54 38.79
C ILE A 34 -3.47 -6.83 38.46
N VAL A 35 -2.38 -7.15 39.16
CA VAL A 35 -1.06 -6.57 38.90
C VAL A 35 -0.57 -6.96 37.50
N LEU A 36 -0.72 -8.24 37.13
CA LEU A 36 -0.36 -8.73 35.80
C LEU A 36 -1.19 -8.04 34.72
N ALA A 37 -2.50 -7.92 34.90
CA ALA A 37 -3.39 -7.22 33.97
C ALA A 37 -2.99 -5.75 33.77
N ARG A 38 -2.56 -5.06 34.84
CA ARG A 38 -2.04 -3.69 34.71
C ARG A 38 -0.70 -3.63 33.97
N ALA A 39 0.19 -4.58 34.24
CA ALA A 39 1.48 -4.66 33.55
C ALA A 39 1.28 -4.92 32.04
N THR A 40 0.38 -5.83 31.67
CA THR A 40 0.07 -6.12 30.27
C THR A 40 -0.57 -4.92 29.58
N LEU A 41 -1.52 -4.23 30.21
CA LEU A 41 -2.10 -3.00 29.65
C LEU A 41 -1.05 -1.92 29.40
N ARG A 42 -0.12 -1.72 30.33
CA ARG A 42 0.99 -0.77 30.16
C ARG A 42 1.93 -1.19 29.03
N GLN A 43 2.18 -2.48 28.87
CA GLN A 43 3.01 -3.00 27.79
C GLN A 43 2.35 -2.82 26.42
N VAL A 44 1.03 -3.03 26.32
CA VAL A 44 0.25 -2.75 25.10
C VAL A 44 0.35 -1.26 24.76
N GLU A 45 0.11 -0.37 25.73
CA GLU A 45 0.19 1.08 25.49
C GLU A 45 1.60 1.52 25.04
N ALA A 46 2.66 0.95 25.61
CA ALA A 46 4.03 1.22 25.19
C ALA A 46 4.31 0.70 23.76
N THR A 47 3.76 -0.46 23.42
CA THR A 47 3.90 -1.07 22.08
C THR A 47 3.15 -0.25 21.04
N ASP A 48 1.93 0.20 21.34
CA ASP A 48 1.13 1.06 20.46
C ASP A 48 1.85 2.38 20.16
N LYS A 49 2.47 2.99 21.18
CA LYS A 49 3.31 4.19 21.00
C LYS A 49 4.53 3.90 20.12
N GLY A 50 5.20 2.77 20.33
CA GLY A 50 6.32 2.35 19.50
C GLY A 50 5.92 2.15 18.03
N LEU A 51 4.77 1.53 17.79
CA LEU A 51 4.25 1.31 16.45
C LEU A 51 3.83 2.63 15.78
N ALA A 52 3.25 3.56 16.53
CA ALA A 52 2.91 4.89 16.02
C ALA A 52 4.15 5.67 15.58
N LEU A 53 5.22 5.67 16.39
CA LEU A 53 6.48 6.33 16.05
C LEU A 53 7.17 5.66 14.85
N ALA A 54 7.19 4.33 14.80
CA ALA A 54 7.73 3.59 13.67
C ALA A 54 6.97 3.91 12.37
N ARG A 55 5.65 4.06 12.45
CA ARG A 55 4.83 4.48 11.32
C ARG A 55 5.16 5.91 10.89
N GLU A 56 5.33 6.84 11.82
CA GLU A 56 5.67 8.22 11.49
C GLU A 56 7.03 8.32 10.78
N GLU A 57 8.05 7.64 11.31
CA GLU A 57 9.37 7.58 10.66
C GLU A 57 9.29 6.88 9.30
N PHE A 58 8.50 5.82 9.17
CA PHE A 58 8.24 5.20 7.88
C PHE A 58 7.61 6.17 6.88
N GLU A 59 6.54 6.88 7.24
CA GLU A 59 5.89 7.85 6.34
C GLU A 59 6.82 9.03 6.00
N ARG A 60 7.73 9.43 6.90
CA ARG A 60 8.71 10.48 6.64
C ARG A 60 9.78 10.04 5.64
N GLU A 61 10.38 8.87 5.88
CA GLU A 61 11.47 8.38 5.05
C GLU A 61 10.99 7.80 3.71
N TRP A 62 9.80 7.19 3.71
CA TRP A 62 9.24 6.47 2.57
C TRP A 62 8.16 7.25 1.82
N ASN A 63 8.12 8.58 1.98
CA ASN A 63 7.22 9.42 1.20
C ASN A 63 7.60 9.38 -0.30
N PRO A 64 6.72 8.94 -1.21
CA PRO A 64 7.04 8.90 -2.62
C PRO A 64 7.13 10.30 -3.24
N ASP A 65 8.11 10.48 -4.12
CA ASP A 65 8.28 11.72 -4.89
C ASP A 65 8.67 11.40 -6.34
N LEU A 66 7.77 11.71 -7.26
CA LEU A 66 8.00 11.54 -8.70
C LEU A 66 8.01 12.90 -9.40
N HIS A 67 9.04 13.08 -10.22
CA HIS A 67 9.16 14.23 -11.11
C HIS A 67 8.93 13.81 -12.56
N ILE A 68 8.07 14.54 -13.26
CA ILE A 68 7.76 14.30 -14.67
C ILE A 68 8.37 15.44 -15.48
N LYS A 69 9.05 15.09 -16.57
CA LYS A 69 9.57 16.01 -17.56
C LYS A 69 9.15 15.55 -18.95
N LEU A 70 8.76 16.51 -19.79
CA LEU A 70 8.50 16.29 -21.21
C LEU A 70 9.65 16.94 -21.99
N GLU A 71 10.29 16.17 -22.86
CA GLU A 71 11.38 16.65 -23.70
C GLU A 71 11.09 16.37 -25.16
N ARG A 72 11.44 17.32 -26.02
CA ARG A 72 11.45 17.10 -27.46
C ARG A 72 12.80 16.51 -27.86
N VAL A 73 12.75 15.39 -28.56
CA VAL A 73 13.95 14.74 -29.13
C VAL A 73 14.10 15.13 -30.60
N SER A 74 12.98 15.19 -31.33
CA SER A 74 12.92 15.55 -32.76
C SER A 74 11.59 16.24 -33.09
N SER A 75 11.34 16.55 -34.35
CA SER A 75 10.06 17.13 -34.82
C SER A 75 8.88 16.17 -34.67
N GLU A 76 9.10 14.86 -34.65
CA GLU A 76 8.03 13.85 -34.48
C GLU A 76 8.20 13.03 -33.18
N GLU A 77 9.34 13.19 -32.50
CA GLU A 77 9.68 12.44 -31.31
C GLU A 77 9.72 13.36 -30.10
N ALA A 78 8.89 13.03 -29.13
CA ALA A 78 8.94 13.57 -27.78
C ALA A 78 9.04 12.41 -26.80
N ARG A 79 9.68 12.66 -25.66
CA ARG A 79 9.93 11.69 -24.61
C ARG A 79 9.37 12.21 -23.30
N VAL A 80 8.66 11.33 -22.58
CA VAL A 80 8.33 11.53 -21.17
C VAL A 80 9.43 10.89 -20.36
N ILE A 81 9.93 11.65 -19.39
CA ILE A 81 10.90 11.18 -18.40
C ILE A 81 10.24 11.29 -17.03
N VAL A 82 10.17 10.16 -16.33
CA VAL A 82 9.68 10.08 -14.95
C VAL A 82 10.87 9.75 -14.07
N THR A 83 11.24 10.67 -13.18
CA THR A 83 12.34 10.51 -12.24
C THR A 83 11.77 10.21 -10.88
N ASN A 84 12.23 9.13 -10.25
CA ASN A 84 11.91 8.85 -8.87
C ASN A 84 12.95 9.49 -7.96
N LEU A 85 12.54 10.50 -7.20
CA LEU A 85 13.40 11.24 -6.30
C LEU A 85 13.36 10.70 -4.88
N ALA A 86 12.39 9.84 -4.57
CA ALA A 86 12.32 9.17 -3.29
C ALA A 86 13.24 7.95 -3.25
N LYS A 87 13.52 7.47 -2.04
CA LYS A 87 14.20 6.17 -1.82
C LYS A 87 13.28 4.99 -2.18
N THR A 88 11.97 5.20 -2.14
CA THR A 88 10.97 4.15 -2.29
C THR A 88 10.88 3.68 -3.73
N SER A 89 10.80 2.36 -3.95
CA SER A 89 10.45 1.84 -5.27
C SER A 89 8.96 2.04 -5.53
N VAL A 90 8.63 2.47 -6.73
CA VAL A 90 7.25 2.64 -7.16
C VAL A 90 6.94 1.73 -8.34
N LEU A 91 5.69 1.34 -8.49
CA LEU A 91 5.20 0.68 -9.70
C LEU A 91 4.37 1.68 -10.50
N LEU A 92 4.86 2.06 -11.67
CA LEU A 92 4.11 2.96 -12.57
C LEU A 92 2.91 2.19 -13.14
N GLN A 93 1.72 2.76 -13.04
CA GLN A 93 0.47 2.11 -13.48
C GLN A 93 -0.18 2.79 -14.67
N LEU A 94 -0.16 4.12 -14.70
CA LEU A 94 -0.87 4.86 -15.75
C LEU A 94 -0.25 6.22 -15.98
N LEU A 95 0.19 6.50 -17.20
CA LEU A 95 0.49 7.84 -17.68
C LEU A 95 -0.74 8.42 -18.38
N GLN A 96 -1.07 9.67 -18.06
CA GLN A 96 -2.24 10.36 -18.56
C GLN A 96 -1.79 11.66 -19.22
N LEU A 97 -2.21 11.88 -20.46
CA LEU A 97 -1.95 13.10 -21.22
C LEU A 97 -3.28 13.81 -21.53
N ARG A 98 -3.30 15.14 -21.41
CA ARG A 98 -4.47 15.94 -21.79
C ARG A 98 -4.10 17.33 -22.27
N LYS A 99 -4.88 17.86 -23.19
CA LYS A 99 -4.93 19.31 -23.45
C LYS A 99 -5.64 20.02 -22.31
N LEU A 100 -5.19 21.22 -21.94
CA LEU A 100 -5.85 22.05 -20.93
C LEU A 100 -6.91 22.99 -21.54
N SER A 101 -6.92 23.18 -22.85
CA SER A 101 -7.85 24.07 -23.57
C SER A 101 -9.24 23.46 -23.84
N HIS A 102 -9.39 22.14 -23.84
CA HIS A 102 -10.67 21.46 -24.10
C HIS A 102 -10.93 20.32 -23.10
N ALA A 103 -12.21 20.03 -22.85
CA ALA A 103 -12.65 19.01 -21.89
C ALA A 103 -12.28 17.55 -22.28
N MET A 104 -11.91 17.29 -23.55
CA MET A 104 -11.34 16.03 -24.06
C MET A 104 -10.40 16.34 -25.25
N PRO A 105 -9.34 15.56 -25.57
CA PRO A 105 -9.13 14.13 -25.29
C PRO A 105 -8.02 13.82 -24.29
N PHE A 106 -8.24 12.75 -23.55
CA PHE A 106 -7.39 12.23 -22.49
C PHE A 106 -6.75 10.93 -22.96
N GLU A 107 -5.49 10.97 -23.36
CA GLU A 107 -4.81 9.74 -23.70
C GLU A 107 -4.35 9.04 -22.41
N ARG A 108 -4.64 7.73 -22.32
CA ARG A 108 -4.27 6.88 -21.19
C ARG A 108 -3.29 5.83 -21.68
N PHE A 109 -2.14 5.79 -21.05
CA PHE A 109 -1.17 4.74 -21.27
C PHE A 109 -0.99 3.92 -20.00
N ARG A 110 -1.35 2.64 -20.06
CA ARG A 110 -1.12 1.71 -18.95
C ARG A 110 0.36 1.35 -18.90
N LEU A 111 0.91 1.51 -17.72
CA LEU A 111 2.27 1.14 -17.34
C LEU A 111 2.17 -0.04 -16.38
N ASN A 112 3.18 -0.89 -16.37
CA ASN A 112 3.41 -1.89 -15.30
C ASN A 112 4.91 -1.98 -15.03
N ASP A 113 5.59 -0.84 -15.09
CA ASP A 113 7.04 -0.78 -15.02
C ASP A 113 7.46 -0.42 -13.59
N PRO A 114 8.33 -1.22 -12.96
CA PRO A 114 8.91 -0.85 -11.68
C PRO A 114 9.93 0.27 -11.89
N LEU A 115 9.89 1.27 -11.01
CA LEU A 115 10.83 2.38 -10.97
C LEU A 115 11.45 2.48 -9.58
N VAL A 116 12.71 2.06 -9.48
CA VAL A 116 13.49 2.10 -8.24
C VAL A 116 13.78 3.55 -7.86
N GLY A 117 13.92 3.82 -6.56
CA GLY A 117 14.31 5.13 -6.04
C GLY A 117 15.63 5.63 -6.64
N GLY A 118 15.70 6.91 -6.98
CA GLY A 118 16.86 7.54 -7.63
C GLY A 118 17.02 7.23 -9.12
N MET A 119 16.16 6.39 -9.72
CA MET A 119 16.24 6.03 -11.13
C MET A 119 15.25 6.85 -11.98
N THR A 120 15.48 6.82 -13.29
CA THR A 120 14.62 7.44 -14.29
C THR A 120 14.01 6.39 -15.20
N TRP A 121 12.70 6.46 -15.40
CA TRP A 121 12.01 5.77 -16.47
C TRP A 121 11.77 6.74 -17.62
N SER A 122 11.91 6.29 -18.85
CA SER A 122 11.66 7.13 -20.01
C SER A 122 10.98 6.37 -21.13
N GLN A 123 10.07 7.05 -21.84
CA GLN A 123 9.39 6.46 -22.98
C GLN A 123 9.07 7.49 -24.05
N GLU A 124 9.20 7.05 -25.30
CA GLU A 124 8.77 7.80 -26.48
C GLU A 124 7.25 7.95 -26.50
N THR A 125 6.82 9.20 -26.57
CA THR A 125 5.43 9.63 -26.47
C THR A 125 5.03 10.57 -27.60
N GLY A 126 5.91 10.81 -28.58
CA GLY A 126 5.66 11.72 -29.70
C GLY A 126 4.35 11.41 -30.44
N LYS A 127 4.18 10.17 -30.92
CA LYS A 127 2.95 9.72 -31.62
C LYS A 127 1.68 9.92 -30.78
N ARG A 128 1.78 9.74 -29.47
CA ARG A 128 0.68 9.87 -28.49
C ARG A 128 0.32 11.33 -28.25
N ILE A 129 1.33 12.15 -28.04
CA ILE A 129 1.16 13.60 -27.93
C ILE A 129 0.48 14.14 -29.18
N LEU A 130 0.91 13.71 -30.38
CA LEU A 130 0.28 14.07 -31.65
C LEU A 130 -1.17 13.56 -31.77
N ALA A 131 -1.46 12.34 -31.30
CA ALA A 131 -2.83 11.82 -31.25
C ALA A 131 -3.73 12.65 -30.30
N CYS A 132 -3.18 13.20 -29.22
CA CYS A 132 -3.90 14.08 -28.30
C CYS A 132 -4.07 15.51 -28.88
N THR A 133 -3.04 16.06 -29.52
CA THR A 133 -3.05 17.45 -29.99
C THR A 133 -3.77 17.62 -31.32
N GLY A 134 -3.64 16.68 -32.25
CA GLY A 134 -4.13 16.79 -33.62
C GLY A 134 -3.10 17.42 -34.57
N TYR A 135 -3.55 17.86 -35.74
CA TYR A 135 -2.71 18.37 -36.84
C TYR A 135 -2.16 19.78 -36.57
N GLU A 136 -2.96 20.64 -35.93
CA GLU A 136 -2.55 21.97 -35.48
C GLU A 136 -3.01 22.19 -34.04
N PHE A 137 -2.09 22.59 -33.18
CA PHE A 137 -2.39 22.90 -31.80
C PHE A 137 -1.33 23.82 -31.21
N GLU A 138 -1.78 24.83 -30.47
CA GLU A 138 -0.90 25.70 -29.71
C GLU A 138 -1.50 25.88 -28.31
N GLY A 139 -0.71 25.57 -27.29
CA GLY A 139 -1.08 25.84 -25.92
C GLY A 139 -0.65 24.78 -24.93
N PRO A 140 -1.27 24.78 -23.73
CA PRO A 140 -0.80 23.97 -22.62
C PRO A 140 -1.23 22.49 -22.74
N LEU A 141 -0.23 21.62 -22.72
CA LEU A 141 -0.34 20.17 -22.54
C LEU A 141 -0.07 19.82 -21.09
N ALA A 142 -0.79 18.84 -20.55
CA ALA A 142 -0.58 18.36 -19.19
C ALA A 142 -0.37 16.85 -19.13
N ALA A 143 0.56 16.41 -18.27
CA ALA A 143 0.88 15.02 -18.01
C ALA A 143 0.72 14.69 -16.51
N SER A 144 0.24 13.50 -16.19
CA SER A 144 0.15 13.00 -14.82
C SER A 144 0.41 11.49 -14.81
N VAL A 145 1.06 11.00 -13.76
CA VAL A 145 1.36 9.59 -13.56
C VAL A 145 0.66 9.09 -12.31
N THR A 146 -0.08 8.00 -12.46
CA THR A 146 -0.60 7.18 -11.35
C THR A 146 0.36 6.03 -11.12
N PHE A 147 0.70 5.80 -9.87
CA PHE A 147 1.66 4.79 -9.46
C PHE A 147 1.31 4.20 -8.09
N TYR A 148 1.86 3.03 -7.80
CA TYR A 148 1.69 2.35 -6.54
C TYR A 148 2.98 2.40 -5.72
N ALA A 149 2.87 2.72 -4.44
CA ALA A 149 3.99 2.74 -3.50
C ALA A 149 3.48 2.34 -2.11
N ALA A 150 4.26 1.55 -1.36
CA ALA A 150 3.98 1.19 0.03
C ALA A 150 2.50 0.78 0.31
N GLY A 151 1.91 -0.03 -0.57
CA GLY A 151 0.53 -0.51 -0.37
C GLY A 151 -0.58 0.45 -0.86
N ARG A 152 -0.23 1.65 -1.33
CA ARG A 152 -1.18 2.74 -1.65
C ARG A 152 -1.02 3.24 -3.09
N MET A 153 -2.13 3.77 -3.61
CA MET A 153 -2.15 4.39 -4.92
C MET A 153 -1.91 5.89 -4.79
N TYR A 154 -0.99 6.41 -5.59
CA TYR A 154 -0.64 7.80 -5.67
C TYR A 154 -0.81 8.31 -7.10
N ARG A 155 -1.00 9.61 -7.23
CA ARG A 155 -1.03 10.30 -8.51
C ARG A 155 -0.25 11.59 -8.39
N THR A 156 0.61 11.85 -9.37
CA THR A 156 1.31 13.13 -9.44
C THR A 156 0.34 14.26 -9.76
N ASP A 157 0.66 15.49 -9.37
CA ASP A 157 -0.06 16.63 -9.94
C ASP A 157 0.17 16.70 -11.46
N TRP A 158 -0.67 17.49 -12.11
CA TRP A 158 -0.59 17.74 -13.54
C TRP A 158 0.62 18.60 -13.86
N PHE A 159 1.68 17.98 -14.36
CA PHE A 159 2.81 18.68 -14.94
C PHE A 159 2.36 19.35 -16.23
N ARG A 160 2.70 20.62 -16.42
CA ARG A 160 2.26 21.42 -17.59
C ARG A 160 3.46 21.72 -18.47
N ALA A 161 3.27 21.65 -19.78
CA ALA A 161 4.21 22.09 -20.79
C ALA A 161 3.47 22.90 -21.85
N GLN A 162 4.12 23.90 -22.43
CA GLN A 162 3.62 24.58 -23.61
C GLN A 162 4.07 23.79 -24.84
N ILE A 163 3.13 23.45 -25.71
CA ILE A 163 3.43 22.73 -26.94
C ILE A 163 2.91 23.52 -28.14
N VAL A 164 3.70 23.53 -29.21
CA VAL A 164 3.32 24.06 -30.52
C VAL A 164 3.42 22.92 -31.52
N VAL A 165 2.29 22.59 -32.14
CA VAL A 165 2.17 21.57 -33.19
C VAL A 165 1.67 22.25 -34.46
N ARG A 166 2.42 22.08 -35.55
CA ARG A 166 2.09 22.58 -36.89
C ARG A 166 2.28 21.45 -37.89
N GLU A 167 1.35 21.29 -38.81
CA GLU A 167 1.42 20.28 -39.86
C GLU A 167 1.68 18.85 -39.32
N GLY A 168 1.12 18.53 -38.15
CA GLY A 168 1.32 17.24 -37.49
C GLY A 168 2.72 17.03 -36.89
N ARG A 169 3.54 18.08 -36.76
CA ARG A 169 4.89 18.03 -36.18
C ARG A 169 4.99 18.90 -34.93
N ILE A 170 5.74 18.43 -33.95
CA ILE A 170 6.06 19.15 -32.71
C ILE A 170 7.14 20.19 -33.02
N VAL A 171 6.75 21.46 -33.07
CA VAL A 171 7.63 22.61 -33.37
C VAL A 171 8.29 23.15 -32.10
N SER A 172 7.62 23.09 -30.97
CA SER A 172 8.19 23.47 -29.66
C SER A 172 7.51 22.68 -28.55
N LEU A 173 8.28 22.36 -27.51
CA LEU A 173 7.81 21.70 -26.30
C LEU A 173 8.62 22.21 -25.12
N GLU A 174 8.05 23.16 -24.38
CA GLU A 174 8.72 23.82 -23.27
C GLU A 174 8.05 23.47 -21.94
N PRO A 175 8.82 22.97 -20.95
CA PRO A 175 8.27 22.67 -19.63
C PRO A 175 7.83 23.97 -18.93
N SER A 176 6.66 23.96 -18.31
CA SER A 176 6.25 25.07 -17.44
C SER A 176 6.94 24.94 -16.09
N THR A 177 7.60 26.01 -15.64
CA THR A 177 8.30 26.09 -14.35
C THR A 177 7.37 26.22 -13.14
N MET A 178 6.05 26.05 -13.31
CA MET A 178 5.12 26.17 -12.19
C MET A 178 5.37 25.10 -11.12
N PRO A 179 5.64 25.49 -9.85
CA PRO A 179 5.82 24.55 -8.77
C PRO A 179 4.47 23.92 -8.41
N SER A 180 4.25 22.67 -8.83
CA SER A 180 3.13 21.85 -8.38
C SER A 180 3.54 20.92 -7.24
N ARG A 181 2.62 20.62 -6.29
CA ARG A 181 2.86 19.53 -5.33
C ARG A 181 3.11 18.25 -6.12
N ARG A 182 4.19 17.53 -5.86
CA ARG A 182 4.64 16.48 -6.78
C ARG A 182 3.75 15.25 -6.75
N VAL A 183 3.16 14.93 -5.60
CA VAL A 183 2.37 13.70 -5.41
C VAL A 183 1.16 13.96 -4.52
N ARG A 184 0.02 13.35 -4.85
CA ARG A 184 -1.16 13.21 -3.99
C ARG A 184 -1.54 11.75 -3.87
N GLN A 185 -1.84 11.30 -2.66
CA GLN A 185 -2.47 10.01 -2.46
C GLN A 185 -3.88 10.02 -3.08
N ILE A 186 -4.21 8.99 -3.86
CA ILE A 186 -5.58 8.80 -4.33
C ILE A 186 -6.36 8.15 -3.18
N GLU A 187 -7.27 8.91 -2.58
CA GLU A 187 -8.21 8.36 -1.61
C GLU A 187 -9.10 7.29 -2.28
N ARG A 188 -9.17 6.11 -1.68
CA ARG A 188 -10.15 5.10 -2.11
C ARG A 188 -11.54 5.57 -1.68
N LYS A 189 -12.32 6.13 -2.62
CA LYS A 189 -13.77 6.26 -2.44
C LYS A 189 -14.42 4.89 -2.63
N GLY A 190 -14.60 4.16 -1.53
CA GLY A 190 -15.34 2.91 -1.47
C GLY A 190 -15.21 2.27 -0.09
N PRO A 191 -16.18 1.46 0.35
CA PRO A 191 -16.02 0.71 1.58
C PRO A 191 -14.76 -0.14 1.45
N GLU A 192 -13.87 -0.06 2.44
CA GLU A 192 -12.70 -0.93 2.56
C GLU A 192 -13.17 -2.38 2.56
N ARG A 193 -13.26 -3.00 1.37
CA ARG A 193 -13.15 -4.44 1.28
C ARG A 193 -11.73 -4.74 1.73
N ARG A 194 -11.57 -5.04 3.02
CA ARG A 194 -10.53 -5.94 3.53
C ARG A 194 -10.56 -7.17 2.64
N ARG A 195 -9.82 -7.12 1.54
CA ARG A 195 -9.34 -8.33 0.90
C ARG A 195 -8.20 -8.76 1.79
N GLU A 196 -8.39 -9.88 2.47
CA GLU A 196 -7.32 -10.63 3.11
C GLU A 196 -6.32 -10.98 2.00
N PHE A 197 -5.34 -10.11 1.81
CA PHE A 197 -4.18 -10.38 0.99
C PHE A 197 -3.16 -11.06 1.89
N VAL A 198 -3.29 -12.37 2.09
CA VAL A 198 -2.22 -13.36 2.20
C VAL A 198 -2.91 -14.73 2.16
N GLN A 199 -2.89 -15.39 1.00
CA GLN A 199 -2.92 -16.85 0.98
C GLN A 199 -1.47 -17.24 0.76
N ASP A 200 -0.84 -17.85 1.77
CA ASP A 200 0.54 -18.32 1.68
C ASP A 200 0.66 -19.29 0.50
N VAL A 201 1.46 -18.91 -0.49
CA VAL A 201 1.77 -19.76 -1.66
C VAL A 201 2.80 -20.85 -1.27
N ALA A 202 3.22 -20.91 -0.01
CA ALA A 202 4.14 -21.91 0.52
C ALA A 202 3.43 -23.12 1.20
N GLY A 203 2.12 -23.27 1.00
CA GLY A 203 1.32 -24.36 1.59
C GLY A 203 0.95 -25.52 0.65
N SER A 204 1.42 -25.53 -0.61
CA SER A 204 1.24 -26.68 -1.51
C SER A 204 2.51 -27.52 -1.56
N GLY A 205 2.80 -28.15 -0.43
CA GLY A 205 3.92 -29.07 -0.25
C GLY A 205 3.46 -30.33 0.46
N GLU A 206 2.41 -30.98 -0.06
CA GLU A 206 2.11 -32.37 0.28
C GLU A 206 2.19 -33.21 -1.00
N ILE A 207 3.25 -34.02 -1.02
CA ILE A 207 3.43 -35.18 -1.87
C ILE A 207 2.39 -36.21 -1.39
N GLY A 208 1.49 -36.63 -2.28
CA GLY A 208 0.51 -37.68 -1.98
C GLY A 208 -0.37 -38.01 -3.18
N GLU A 209 -0.04 -39.14 -3.83
CA GLU A 209 -0.91 -39.99 -4.66
C GLU A 209 -1.38 -39.44 -6.02
N ILE A 210 -0.57 -39.76 -7.03
CA ILE A 210 -1.03 -39.98 -8.39
C ILE A 210 -1.58 -41.41 -8.44
N GLU A 211 -2.90 -41.61 -8.45
CA GLU A 211 -3.51 -42.80 -9.06
C GLU A 211 -5.01 -42.62 -9.36
N GLU A 212 -5.39 -43.13 -10.54
CA GLU A 212 -6.75 -43.40 -11.02
C GLU A 212 -7.78 -42.27 -11.13
N THR A 213 -7.77 -41.60 -12.29
CA THR A 213 -9.03 -41.22 -12.96
C THR A 213 -8.83 -40.98 -14.45
N ALA A 214 -8.31 -41.99 -15.17
CA ALA A 214 -8.22 -41.97 -16.63
C ALA A 214 -9.13 -43.01 -17.32
N GLU A 215 -9.72 -43.96 -16.60
CA GLU A 215 -10.42 -45.09 -17.26
C GLU A 215 -11.93 -44.89 -17.46
N ASN A 216 -12.53 -43.78 -17.01
CA ASN A 216 -13.99 -43.61 -17.05
C ASN A 216 -14.51 -42.58 -18.07
N LYS A 217 -13.68 -42.23 -19.08
CA LYS A 217 -14.07 -41.29 -20.16
C LYS A 217 -14.18 -41.90 -21.56
N GLU A 218 -13.75 -43.14 -21.78
CA GLU A 218 -13.92 -43.80 -23.09
C GLU A 218 -15.22 -44.60 -23.23
N GLU A 219 -15.87 -45.03 -22.13
CA GLU A 219 -17.07 -45.86 -22.24
C GLU A 219 -18.38 -45.05 -22.48
N LYS A 220 -18.36 -43.73 -22.29
CA LYS A 220 -19.54 -42.87 -22.56
C LYS A 220 -19.58 -42.24 -23.95
N ALA A 221 -18.53 -42.44 -24.77
CA ALA A 221 -18.49 -41.90 -26.14
C ALA A 221 -18.99 -42.88 -27.22
N SER A 222 -19.18 -44.19 -26.92
CA SER A 222 -19.66 -45.17 -27.91
C SER A 222 -21.16 -45.49 -27.85
N ALA A 223 -21.91 -44.99 -26.85
CA ALA A 223 -23.34 -45.28 -26.69
C ALA A 223 -24.30 -44.17 -27.18
N ALA A 224 -23.81 -43.18 -27.94
CA ALA A 224 -24.62 -42.08 -28.47
C ALA A 224 -24.54 -41.95 -30.01
N GLY A 225 -24.39 -43.07 -30.72
CA GLY A 225 -24.34 -43.10 -32.18
C GLY A 225 -24.81 -44.43 -32.75
N ALA A 226 -26.12 -44.67 -32.69
CA ALA A 226 -26.85 -45.59 -33.57
C ALA A 226 -28.32 -45.16 -33.61
#